data_AF-A0A6G1FTF4-F1
#
_entry.id   AF-A0A6G1FTF4-F1
#
_cell.length_a   1.000
_cell.length_b   1.000
_cell.length_c   1.000
_cell.angle_alpha   90.00
_cell.angle_beta   90.00
_cell.angle_gamma   90.00
#
_symmetry.space_group_name_H-M   'P 1'
#
loop_
_entity.id
_entity.type
_entity.pdbx_description
1 polymer ?
#
loop_
_entity_poly.entity_id
_entity_poly.type
_entity_poly.pdbx_seq_one_letter_code
_entity_poly.pdbx_strand_id
1 'polypeptide(L)'
;MKNSVSIDLSYRQLTPISQSDNEEACKACNGGGLLVVCDNCDNAYHFLCADPPLEESSQRLDKPWYCNPCASRDENPRRYERTIFQPLLQAADNTCPQLFELPRWLENHFEGVRRGPGGDYDDSVPAEKM
;
A
#
# COMPACT_ATOMS: atom_id res chain seq x y z
N MET A 1 -24.62 -1.44 14.19
CA MET A 1 -24.24 -1.13 12.80
C MET A 1 -22.92 -1.83 12.56
N LYS A 2 -22.95 -3.05 11.99
CA LYS A 2 -21.75 -3.85 11.74
C LYS A 2 -21.29 -3.51 10.33
N ASN A 3 -20.23 -2.71 10.20
CA ASN A 3 -19.60 -2.45 8.91
C ASN A 3 -18.73 -3.65 8.55
N SER A 4 -19.35 -4.66 7.92
CA SER A 4 -18.62 -5.71 7.23
C SER A 4 -18.14 -5.14 5.90
N VAL A 5 -16.85 -4.84 5.79
CA VAL A 5 -16.22 -4.58 4.51
C VAL A 5 -16.08 -5.93 3.81
N SER A 6 -17.02 -6.22 2.90
CA SER A 6 -16.95 -7.39 2.03
C SER A 6 -15.90 -7.15 0.96
N ILE A 7 -14.75 -7.78 1.08
CA ILE A 7 -13.75 -7.80 0.00
C ILE A 7 -14.27 -8.77 -1.06
N ASP A 8 -14.70 -8.24 -2.20
CA ASP A 8 -15.24 -9.04 -3.30
C ASP A 8 -14.13 -9.85 -3.98
N LEU A 9 -14.28 -11.18 -3.97
CA LEU A 9 -13.29 -12.16 -4.43
C LEU A 9 -13.15 -12.23 -5.97
N SER A 10 -13.81 -11.34 -6.72
CA SER A 10 -13.71 -11.23 -8.18
C SER A 10 -12.37 -10.64 -8.65
N TYR A 11 -11.60 -10.05 -7.74
CA TYR A 11 -10.33 -9.33 -7.98
C TYR A 11 -9.14 -10.19 -8.48
N ARG A 12 -9.34 -11.49 -8.73
CA ARG A 12 -8.26 -12.44 -9.04
C ARG A 12 -7.85 -12.54 -10.52
N GLN A 13 -8.52 -11.85 -11.45
CA GLN A 13 -8.47 -12.29 -12.86
C GLN A 13 -8.18 -11.26 -13.96
N LEU A 14 -7.74 -10.02 -13.72
CA LEU A 14 -7.48 -9.11 -14.83
C LEU A 14 -6.17 -8.32 -14.69
N THR A 15 -5.09 -8.86 -15.25
CA THR A 15 -4.15 -8.22 -16.21
C THR A 15 -2.92 -9.11 -16.41
N PRO A 16 -2.39 -9.27 -17.64
CA PRO A 16 -1.13 -9.98 -17.86
C PRO A 16 0.01 -9.07 -17.44
N ILE A 17 0.77 -9.47 -16.42
CA ILE A 17 2.02 -8.80 -16.03
C ILE A 17 2.98 -8.92 -17.21
N SER A 18 3.28 -7.82 -17.89
CA SER A 18 4.41 -7.77 -18.81
C SER A 18 5.66 -8.09 -18.00
N GLN A 19 6.39 -9.12 -18.42
CA GLN A 19 7.64 -9.57 -17.79
C GLN A 19 8.64 -8.40 -17.69
N SER A 20 8.67 -7.75 -16.53
CA SER A 20 9.73 -6.88 -16.06
C SER A 20 9.98 -7.24 -14.60
N ASP A 21 11.21 -7.04 -14.11
CA ASP A 21 11.72 -7.45 -12.79
C ASP A 21 11.08 -6.65 -11.62
N ASN A 22 9.76 -6.52 -11.62
CA ASN A 22 9.00 -5.69 -10.70
C ASN A 22 8.58 -6.52 -9.47
N GLU A 23 8.44 -5.87 -8.30
CA GLU A 23 8.00 -6.56 -7.08
C GLU A 23 6.60 -7.20 -7.28
N GLU A 24 6.47 -8.49 -6.99
CA GLU A 24 5.18 -9.22 -7.05
C GLU A 24 4.26 -8.91 -5.85
N ALA A 25 4.76 -8.12 -4.89
CA ALA A 25 4.06 -7.73 -3.68
C ALA A 25 3.86 -6.21 -3.64
N CYS A 26 2.73 -5.78 -3.10
CA CYS A 26 2.45 -4.38 -2.84
C CYS A 26 3.46 -3.82 -1.84
N LYS A 27 4.17 -2.77 -2.22
CA LYS A 27 5.15 -2.12 -1.36
C LYS A 27 4.54 -1.58 -0.07
N ALA A 28 3.26 -1.21 -0.08
CA ALA A 28 2.60 -0.63 1.08
C ALA A 28 2.18 -1.67 2.11
N CYS A 29 1.61 -2.81 1.70
CA CYS A 29 1.03 -3.80 2.62
C CYS A 29 1.71 -5.17 2.59
N ASN A 30 2.71 -5.37 1.74
CA ASN A 30 3.40 -6.64 1.50
C ASN A 30 2.50 -7.78 0.97
N GLY A 31 1.25 -7.48 0.59
CA GLY A 31 0.32 -8.44 0.00
C GLY A 31 0.44 -8.50 -1.53
N GLY A 32 0.22 -9.68 -2.11
CA GLY A 32 0.10 -9.84 -3.57
C GLY A 32 -1.29 -9.46 -4.10
N GLY A 33 -1.52 -9.69 -5.40
CA GLY A 33 -2.83 -9.48 -6.05
C GLY A 33 -2.74 -8.59 -7.29
N LEU A 34 -3.76 -7.77 -7.51
CA LEU A 34 -3.79 -6.82 -8.62
C LEU A 34 -3.03 -5.54 -8.23
N LEU A 35 -1.93 -5.28 -8.93
CA LEU A 35 -1.02 -4.20 -8.62
C LEU A 35 -0.80 -3.29 -9.84
N VAL A 36 -0.67 -1.99 -9.59
CA VAL A 36 -0.08 -1.03 -10.53
C VAL A 36 1.41 -0.92 -10.25
N VAL A 37 2.22 -0.87 -11.30
CA VAL A 37 3.67 -0.70 -11.16
C VAL A 37 4.08 0.71 -11.53
N CYS A 38 5.05 1.25 -10.79
CA CYS A 38 5.72 2.50 -11.13
C CYS A 38 6.57 2.33 -12.39
N ASP A 39 6.51 3.27 -13.32
CA ASP A 39 7.31 3.24 -14.55
C ASP A 39 8.80 3.58 -14.35
N ASN A 40 9.20 4.00 -13.13
CA ASN A 40 10.56 4.49 -12.85
C ASN A 40 11.25 3.77 -11.68
N CYS A 41 10.65 2.71 -11.15
CA CYS A 41 11.25 1.84 -10.13
C CYS A 41 10.49 0.51 -10.05
N ASP A 42 11.06 -0.46 -9.35
CA ASP A 42 10.50 -1.82 -9.29
C ASP A 42 9.31 -1.97 -8.31
N ASN A 43 8.88 -0.89 -7.65
CA ASN A 43 7.81 -0.95 -6.66
C ASN A 43 6.43 -1.09 -7.31
N ALA A 44 5.61 -1.98 -6.75
CA ALA A 44 4.21 -2.18 -7.15
C ALA A 44 3.24 -1.84 -5.99
N TYR A 45 2.01 -1.45 -6.29
CA TYR A 45 1.00 -1.04 -5.30
C TYR A 45 -0.39 -1.54 -5.68
N HIS A 46 -1.23 -1.90 -4.71
CA HIS A 46 -2.67 -1.94 -4.97
C HIS A 46 -3.18 -0.54 -5.29
N PHE A 47 -4.22 -0.42 -6.11
CA PHE A 47 -4.83 0.87 -6.43
C PHE A 47 -5.24 1.68 -5.18
N LEU A 48 -5.76 1.00 -4.16
CA LEU A 48 -6.13 1.61 -2.88
C LEU A 48 -4.94 1.91 -1.96
N CYS A 49 -3.80 1.26 -2.20
CA CYS A 49 -2.56 1.47 -1.46
C CYS A 49 -1.68 2.55 -2.07
N ALA A 50 -1.94 2.96 -3.32
CA ALA A 50 -1.35 4.15 -3.91
C ALA A 50 -1.83 5.41 -3.17
N ASP A 51 -1.00 6.46 -3.17
CA ASP A 51 -1.35 7.75 -2.59
C ASP A 51 -1.22 8.84 -3.67
N PRO A 52 -2.31 9.53 -4.05
CA PRO A 52 -3.69 9.27 -3.63
C PRO A 52 -4.21 7.92 -4.19
N PRO A 53 -5.25 7.32 -3.58
CA PRO A 53 -5.87 6.11 -4.09
C PRO A 53 -6.30 6.26 -5.54
N LEU A 54 -6.05 5.23 -6.33
CA LEU A 54 -6.40 5.18 -7.75
C LEU A 54 -7.75 4.48 -7.92
N GLU A 55 -8.52 4.94 -8.89
CA GLU A 55 -9.67 4.20 -9.43
C GLU A 55 -9.24 3.48 -10.71
N GLU A 56 -9.72 2.26 -10.91
CA GLU A 56 -9.40 1.46 -12.10
C GLU A 56 -9.88 2.12 -13.40
N SER A 57 -11.00 2.86 -13.33
CA SER A 57 -11.52 3.66 -14.44
C SER A 57 -10.82 5.01 -14.62
N SER A 58 -9.81 5.31 -13.80
CA SER A 58 -9.14 6.60 -13.88
C SER A 58 -8.30 6.69 -15.16
N GLN A 59 -8.50 7.78 -15.89
CA GLN A 59 -7.69 8.16 -17.06
C GLN A 59 -6.18 8.29 -16.78
N ARG A 60 -5.78 8.16 -15.49
CA ARG A 60 -4.39 8.15 -15.07
C ARG A 60 -3.65 6.87 -15.46
N LEU A 61 -4.37 5.76 -15.64
CA LEU A 61 -3.80 4.48 -16.06
C LEU A 61 -3.56 4.41 -17.58
N ASP A 62 -4.15 5.33 -18.35
CA ASP A 62 -3.85 5.49 -19.79
C ASP A 62 -2.50 6.20 -20.04
N LYS A 63 -1.82 6.61 -18.97
CA LYS A 63 -0.57 7.38 -18.96
C LYS A 63 0.44 6.72 -18.03
N PRO A 64 1.74 7.03 -18.17
CA PRO A 64 2.73 6.54 -17.21
C PRO A 64 2.36 6.98 -15.79
N TRP A 65 2.49 6.06 -14.86
CA TRP A 65 2.20 6.25 -13.44
C TRP A 65 3.47 6.11 -12.61
N TYR A 66 3.63 7.02 -11.65
CA TYR A 66 4.79 7.06 -10.78
C TYR A 66 4.37 7.03 -9.32
N CYS A 67 5.08 6.27 -8.50
CA CYS A 67 4.92 6.32 -7.05
C CYS A 67 5.40 7.66 -6.49
N ASN A 68 4.97 8.01 -5.27
CA ASN A 68 5.29 9.28 -4.60
C ASN A 68 6.79 9.69 -4.68
N PRO A 69 7.76 8.81 -4.32
CA PRO A 69 9.18 9.12 -4.42
C PRO A 69 9.70 9.36 -5.84
N CYS A 70 9.06 8.77 -6.86
CA CYS A 70 9.43 8.97 -8.25
C CYS A 70 8.79 10.24 -8.82
N ALA A 71 7.51 10.49 -8.49
CA ALA A 71 6.81 11.71 -8.87
C ALA A 71 7.41 12.98 -8.24
N SER A 72 7.93 12.88 -7.00
CA SER A 72 8.63 13.99 -6.34
C SER A 72 10.01 14.30 -6.92
N ARG A 73 10.58 13.41 -7.73
CA ARG A 73 11.86 13.61 -8.46
C ARG A 73 11.65 14.10 -9.89
N ASP A 74 10.42 14.12 -10.37
CA ASP A 74 10.06 14.58 -11.71
C ASP A 74 10.29 16.10 -11.85
N GLU A 75 10.27 16.62 -13.08
CA GLU A 75 10.63 18.00 -13.40
C GLU A 75 9.71 19.05 -12.75
N ASN A 76 8.53 18.63 -12.29
CA ASN A 76 7.54 19.50 -11.65
C ASN A 76 7.02 18.92 -10.32
N PRO A 77 7.86 18.90 -9.26
CA PRO A 77 7.42 18.42 -7.95
C PRO A 77 6.42 19.41 -7.34
N ARG A 78 5.53 18.88 -6.50
CA ARG A 78 4.65 19.72 -5.67
C ARG A 78 5.51 20.62 -4.79
N ARG A 79 5.20 21.92 -4.81
CA ARG A 79 5.89 22.93 -3.99
C ARG A 79 4.94 23.39 -2.89
N TYR A 80 5.35 23.16 -1.65
CA TYR A 80 4.62 23.64 -0.48
C TYR A 80 5.05 25.06 -0.10
N GLU A 81 4.11 25.83 0.44
CA GLU A 81 4.43 27.13 1.05
C GLU A 81 5.43 26.96 2.20
N ARG A 82 6.30 27.96 2.41
CA ARG A 82 7.33 27.92 3.46
C ARG A 82 6.72 28.15 4.84
N THR A 83 6.07 27.11 5.37
CA THR A 83 5.52 27.05 6.73
C THR A 83 6.36 26.12 7.60
N ILE A 84 6.05 26.05 8.90
CA ILE A 84 6.68 25.10 9.82
C ILE A 84 6.45 23.63 9.43
N PHE A 85 5.38 23.36 8.67
CA PHE A 85 5.04 22.02 8.19
C PHE A 85 5.65 21.70 6.83
N GLN A 86 6.30 22.66 6.18
CA GLN A 86 6.90 22.44 4.85
C GLN A 86 7.82 21.21 4.81
N PRO A 87 8.73 20.98 5.78
CA PRO A 87 9.58 19.79 5.75
C PRO A 87 8.78 18.49 5.88
N LEU A 88 7.70 18.50 6.66
CA LEU A 88 6.84 17.34 6.87
C LEU A 88 5.99 17.04 5.63
N LEU A 89 5.44 18.07 4.99
CA LEU A 89 4.69 17.93 3.74
C LEU A 89 5.59 17.41 2.61
N GLN A 90 6.81 17.95 2.50
CA GLN A 90 7.81 17.43 1.56
C GLN A 90 8.20 15.98 1.86
N ALA A 91 8.36 15.63 3.14
CA ALA A 91 8.67 14.27 3.54
C ALA A 91 7.54 13.30 3.18
N ALA A 92 6.28 13.69 3.39
CA ALA A 92 5.11 12.90 3.01
C ALA A 92 5.11 12.55 1.52
N ASP A 93 5.30 13.56 0.64
CA ASP A 93 5.38 13.37 -0.81
C ASP A 93 6.61 12.53 -1.25
N ASN A 94 7.66 12.47 -0.42
CA ASN A 94 8.87 11.70 -0.71
C ASN A 94 8.82 10.26 -0.14
N THR A 95 7.74 9.90 0.55
CA THR A 95 7.56 8.57 1.17
C THR A 95 6.38 7.85 0.57
N CYS A 96 6.49 6.53 0.46
CA CYS A 96 5.35 5.68 0.12
C CYS A 96 4.56 5.36 1.39
N PRO A 97 3.23 5.22 1.31
CA PRO A 97 2.45 4.69 2.42
C PRO A 97 2.96 3.29 2.76
N GLN A 98 2.98 2.99 4.06
CA GLN A 98 3.32 1.68 4.60
C GLN A 98 2.24 1.29 5.59
N LEU A 99 1.80 0.03 5.53
CA LEU A 99 0.96 -0.55 6.55
C LEU A 99 1.75 -0.53 7.85
N PHE A 100 1.12 -0.05 8.92
CA PHE A 100 1.76 0.01 10.21
C PHE A 100 2.04 -1.41 10.72
N GLU A 101 3.32 -1.70 10.96
CA GLU A 101 3.76 -2.95 11.56
C GLU A 101 4.03 -2.74 13.06
N LEU A 102 3.42 -3.56 13.91
CA LEU A 102 3.75 -3.59 15.32
C LEU A 102 5.23 -3.99 15.50
N PRO A 103 5.96 -3.38 16.44
CA PRO A 103 7.29 -3.85 16.81
C PRO A 103 7.28 -5.32 17.23
N ARG A 104 8.33 -6.08 16.88
CA ARG A 104 8.43 -7.53 17.17
C ARG A 104 8.25 -7.90 18.64
N TRP A 105 8.61 -7.00 19.56
CA TRP A 105 8.43 -7.24 20.99
C TRP A 105 6.95 -7.20 21.40
N LEU A 106 6.13 -6.43 20.68
CA LEU A 106 4.72 -6.23 20.96
C LEU A 106 3.85 -7.32 20.34
N GLU A 107 4.28 -7.88 19.20
CA GLU A 107 3.60 -8.97 18.50
C GLU A 107 3.41 -10.22 19.37
N ASN A 108 4.29 -10.47 20.34
CA ASN A 108 4.21 -11.65 21.21
C ASN A 108 3.89 -11.30 22.67
N HIS A 109 3.59 -10.02 22.96
CA HIS A 109 3.38 -9.57 24.33
C HIS A 109 1.96 -9.84 24.83
N PHE A 110 0.96 -9.75 23.96
CA PHE A 110 -0.45 -9.89 24.32
C PHE A 110 -1.02 -11.22 23.83
N GLU A 111 -1.75 -11.91 24.70
CA GLU A 111 -2.48 -13.12 24.35
C GLU A 111 -3.53 -12.80 23.27
N GLY A 112 -3.54 -13.60 22.19
CA GLY A 112 -4.44 -13.41 21.06
C GLY A 112 -3.98 -12.39 20.01
N VAL A 113 -2.89 -11.65 20.22
CA VAL A 113 -2.29 -10.80 19.19
C VAL A 113 -1.19 -11.58 18.49
N ARG A 114 -1.33 -11.86 17.19
CA ARG A 114 -0.29 -12.51 16.39
C ARG A 114 -0.27 -11.93 14.99
N ARG A 115 0.95 -11.72 14.47
CA ARG A 115 1.18 -11.38 13.07
C ARG A 115 1.35 -12.66 12.26
N GLY A 116 0.60 -12.77 11.17
CA GLY A 116 0.74 -13.84 10.20
C GLY A 116 2.01 -13.70 9.36
N PRO A 117 2.43 -14.75 8.62
CA PRO A 117 3.62 -14.72 7.76
C PRO A 117 3.58 -13.65 6.67
N GLY A 118 2.39 -13.25 6.21
CA GLY A 118 2.16 -12.19 5.22
C GLY A 118 1.99 -10.79 5.83
N GLY A 119 2.09 -10.69 7.15
CA GLY A 119 1.96 -9.43 7.87
C GLY A 119 0.55 -9.05 8.31
N ASP A 120 -0.45 -9.87 7.96
CA ASP A 120 -1.83 -9.72 8.42
C ASP A 120 -1.95 -9.95 9.94
N TYR A 121 -2.89 -9.24 10.57
CA TYR A 121 -3.28 -9.45 11.97
C TYR A 121 -4.55 -10.30 12.01
N ASP A 122 -4.54 -11.32 12.85
CA ASP A 122 -5.69 -12.20 13.05
C ASP A 122 -6.60 -11.62 14.15
N ASP A 123 -7.84 -11.28 13.79
CA ASP A 123 -8.87 -10.80 14.74
C ASP A 123 -9.58 -11.97 15.46
N SER A 124 -9.22 -13.23 15.19
CA SER A 124 -9.85 -14.37 15.83
C SER A 124 -9.45 -14.47 17.30
N VAL A 125 -10.39 -14.11 18.18
CA VAL A 125 -10.35 -14.46 19.59
C VAL A 125 -10.21 -15.99 19.65
N PRO A 126 -9.18 -16.56 20.30
CA PRO A 126 -9.07 -18.00 20.45
C PRO A 126 -10.36 -18.51 21.10
N ALA A 127 -11.02 -19.47 20.45
CA ALA A 127 -12.20 -20.08 21.02
C ALA A 127 -11.85 -20.64 22.41
N GLU A 128 -12.39 -20.03 23.47
CA GLU A 128 -12.31 -20.59 24.81
C GLU A 128 -12.84 -22.02 24.72
N LYS A 129 -11.96 -23.00 24.95
CA LYS A 129 -12.38 -24.38 25.17
C LYS A 129 -13.18 -24.40 26.47
N MET A 130 -14.50 -24.45 26.35
CA MET A 130 -15.41 -24.89 27.40
C MET A 130 -15.30 -26.41 27.58
#